data_AF-T0N916-F1
#
_entry.id   AF-T0N916-F1
#
_cell.length_a   1.000
_cell.length_b   1.000
_cell.length_c   1.000
_cell.angle_alpha   90.00
_cell.angle_beta   90.00
_cell.angle_gamma   90.00
#
_symmetry.space_group_name_H-M   'P 1'
#
loop_
_entity.id
_entity.type
_entity.pdbx_description
1 polymer ?
#
loop_
_entity_poly.entity_id
_entity_poly.type
_entity_poly.pdbx_seq_one_letter_code
_entity_poly.pdbx_strand_id
1 'polypeptide(L)'
;MDNGEAFGSPGIEPRWTSSSKDGVGTAISSHSRIWFTLSHGIVNEVYFPRIDTADLRDHQFLVAGDDFFAEERRDTIHRIRPYKPGVPAFVVENSARNGRFRITKTVFTDPDADVLVEHVKFTTFRKAVRAG
;
A
#
# COMPACT_ATOMS: atom_id res chain seq x y z
N MET A 1 4.96 -2.00 36.74
CA MET A 1 6.16 -1.83 35.91
C MET A 1 5.70 -1.05 34.70
N ASP A 2 6.18 0.17 34.54
CA ASP A 2 5.93 0.99 33.35
C ASP A 2 6.72 0.36 32.21
N ASN A 3 6.02 -0.21 31.21
CA ASN A 3 6.60 -1.02 30.14
C ASN A 3 7.32 -0.18 29.06
N GLY A 4 7.69 1.07 29.38
CA GLY A 4 8.37 1.97 28.46
C GLY A 4 7.44 2.42 27.34
N GLU A 5 6.37 3.15 27.68
CA GLU A 5 5.51 3.77 26.68
C GLU A 5 6.33 4.65 25.72
N ALA A 6 5.96 4.60 24.43
CA ALA A 6 6.59 5.45 23.43
C ALA A 6 6.33 6.93 23.77
N PHE A 7 7.36 7.77 23.64
CA PHE A 7 7.21 9.22 23.84
C PHE A 7 6.28 9.83 22.80
N GLY A 8 5.64 10.96 23.14
CA GLY A 8 4.76 11.70 22.22
C GLY A 8 3.27 11.36 22.32
N SER A 9 2.85 10.65 23.37
CA SER A 9 1.42 10.43 23.71
C SER A 9 0.64 11.76 23.78
N PRO A 10 -0.60 11.84 23.24
CA PRO A 10 -1.39 10.77 22.61
C PRO A 10 -1.12 10.56 21.11
N GLY A 11 -0.11 11.23 20.56
CA GLY A 11 0.19 11.27 19.13
C GLY A 11 -0.39 12.52 18.44
N ILE A 12 -0.09 12.65 17.14
CA ILE A 12 -0.63 13.71 16.29
C ILE A 12 -2.04 13.30 15.82
N GLU A 13 -2.98 14.23 15.83
CA GLU A 13 -4.36 14.00 15.37
C GLU A 13 -4.40 13.42 13.95
N PRO A 14 -5.07 12.27 13.72
CA PRO A 14 -5.21 11.70 12.38
C PRO A 14 -6.05 12.61 11.49
N ARG A 15 -5.75 12.61 10.19
CA ARG A 15 -6.57 13.28 9.16
C ARG A 15 -7.22 12.20 8.29
N TRP A 16 -8.14 12.53 7.39
CA TRP A 16 -8.58 11.59 6.36
C TRP A 16 -7.62 11.60 5.17
N THR A 17 -7.57 10.53 4.38
CA THR A 17 -6.78 10.51 3.14
C THR A 17 -7.50 11.27 2.03
N SER A 18 -6.81 11.52 0.91
CA SER A 18 -7.43 12.11 -0.28
C SER A 18 -8.57 11.22 -0.80
N SER A 19 -9.65 11.84 -1.28
CA SER A 19 -10.83 11.15 -1.82
C SER A 19 -10.63 10.60 -3.24
N SER A 20 -9.54 10.96 -3.92
CA SER A 20 -9.20 10.42 -5.23
C SER A 20 -8.67 9.00 -5.08
N LYS A 21 -9.50 8.01 -5.41
CA LYS A 21 -9.14 6.59 -5.39
C LYS A 21 -8.85 6.11 -6.81
N ASP A 22 -7.73 5.42 -6.96
CA ASP A 22 -7.30 4.78 -8.20
C ASP A 22 -7.88 3.36 -8.35
N GLY A 23 -8.34 2.75 -7.25
CA GLY A 23 -8.98 1.44 -7.26
C GLY A 23 -9.76 1.14 -5.97
N VAL A 24 -10.75 0.26 -6.09
CA VAL A 24 -11.49 -0.31 -4.97
C VAL A 24 -11.70 -1.80 -5.24
N GLY A 25 -11.63 -2.63 -4.20
CA GLY A 25 -11.79 -4.08 -4.33
C GLY A 25 -12.40 -4.72 -3.09
N THR A 26 -13.03 -5.87 -3.32
CA THR A 26 -13.57 -6.79 -2.30
C THR A 26 -13.74 -8.15 -2.95
N ALA A 27 -13.93 -9.20 -2.14
CA ALA A 27 -14.22 -10.52 -2.69
C ALA A 27 -15.63 -10.53 -3.30
N ILE A 28 -15.85 -11.39 -4.30
CA ILE A 28 -17.22 -11.65 -4.80
C ILE A 28 -18.05 -12.43 -3.76
N SER A 29 -17.37 -13.22 -2.93
CA SER A 29 -17.97 -14.02 -1.86
C SER A 29 -18.43 -13.15 -0.69
N SER A 30 -19.58 -13.47 -0.10
CA SER A 30 -20.05 -12.84 1.14
C SER A 30 -19.34 -13.34 2.40
N HIS A 31 -18.46 -14.35 2.28
CA HIS A 31 -17.66 -14.85 3.40
C HIS A 31 -16.55 -13.88 3.79
N SER A 32 -16.01 -13.13 2.83
CA SER A 32 -15.01 -12.11 3.07
C SER A 32 -15.68 -10.74 3.19
N ARG A 33 -15.50 -10.10 4.34
CA ARG A 33 -16.12 -8.82 4.72
C ARG A 33 -15.09 -7.70 4.71
N ILE A 34 -14.10 -7.82 3.84
CA ILE A 34 -13.06 -6.81 3.66
C ILE A 34 -13.31 -6.06 2.36
N TRP A 35 -13.30 -4.73 2.46
CA TRP A 35 -13.20 -3.83 1.32
C TRP A 35 -11.90 -3.04 1.44
N PHE A 36 -11.20 -2.82 0.33
CA PHE A 36 -9.98 -2.03 0.32
C PHE A 36 -10.02 -0.98 -0.78
N THR A 37 -9.31 0.13 -0.55
CA THR A 37 -9.08 1.17 -1.55
C THR A 37 -7.60 1.31 -1.86
N LEU A 38 -7.30 1.79 -3.06
CA LEU A 38 -5.96 2.11 -3.52
C LEU A 38 -5.91 3.56 -3.98
N SER A 39 -4.87 4.27 -3.60
CA SER A 39 -4.50 5.55 -4.19
C SER A 39 -3.00 5.80 -4.02
N HIS A 40 -2.39 6.59 -4.90
CA HIS A 40 -0.97 6.97 -4.77
C HIS A 40 -0.04 5.76 -4.60
N GLY A 41 -0.37 4.64 -5.28
CA GLY A 41 0.38 3.39 -5.23
C GLY A 41 0.35 2.62 -3.90
N ILE A 42 -0.51 2.98 -2.95
CA ILE A 42 -0.60 2.31 -1.64
C ILE A 42 -2.02 1.81 -1.36
N VAL A 43 -2.15 0.92 -0.38
CA VAL A 43 -3.45 0.65 0.25
C VAL A 43 -3.78 1.81 1.17
N ASN A 44 -4.97 2.38 1.03
CA ASN A 44 -5.44 3.45 1.91
C ASN A 44 -6.42 2.88 2.92
N GLU A 45 -7.71 3.03 2.71
CA GLU A 45 -8.70 2.51 3.64
C GLU A 45 -8.93 1.02 3.44
N VAL A 46 -8.94 0.30 4.56
CA VAL A 46 -9.45 -1.07 4.65
C VAL A 46 -10.64 -1.05 5.60
N TYR A 47 -11.76 -1.57 5.14
CA TYR A 47 -13.03 -1.58 5.86
C TYR A 47 -13.38 -2.98 6.31
N PHE A 48 -13.69 -3.14 7.59
CA PHE A 48 -14.12 -4.40 8.19
C PHE A 48 -14.92 -4.14 9.49
N PRO A 49 -15.85 -5.02 9.90
CA PRO A 49 -16.54 -6.01 9.08
C PRO A 49 -17.65 -5.39 8.21
N ARG A 50 -17.80 -4.07 8.21
CA ARG A 50 -18.79 -3.32 7.42
C ARG A 50 -18.10 -2.27 6.58
N ILE A 51 -18.67 -1.99 5.42
CA ILE A 51 -18.15 -1.01 4.46
C ILE A 51 -18.09 0.44 5.00
N ASP A 52 -18.78 0.74 6.09
CA ASP A 52 -18.80 2.06 6.74
C ASP A 52 -17.79 2.19 7.90
N THR A 53 -17.06 1.11 8.20
CA THR A 53 -16.14 1.03 9.33
C THR A 53 -14.72 0.90 8.78
N ALA A 54 -13.94 1.98 8.78
CA ALA A 54 -12.54 1.97 8.32
C ALA A 54 -11.58 1.67 9.48
N ASP A 55 -10.84 0.57 9.39
CA ASP A 55 -9.88 0.12 10.41
C ASP A 55 -8.43 0.49 10.08
N LEU A 56 -8.14 0.69 8.80
CA LEU A 56 -6.83 1.10 8.30
C LEU A 56 -6.97 2.36 7.47
N ARG A 57 -5.96 3.25 7.54
CA ARG A 57 -5.94 4.50 6.78
C ARG A 57 -4.93 4.52 5.63
N ASP A 58 -3.70 4.11 5.90
CA ASP A 58 -2.59 4.08 4.95
C ASP A 58 -1.68 2.89 5.29
N HIS A 59 -1.44 2.00 4.34
CA HIS A 59 -0.43 0.94 4.44
C HIS A 59 0.56 1.09 3.28
N GLN A 60 1.80 1.45 3.63
CA GLN A 60 2.85 1.79 2.68
C GLN A 60 4.21 1.26 3.13
N PHE A 61 5.11 1.10 2.18
CA PHE A 61 6.51 0.80 2.45
C PHE A 61 7.35 2.07 2.64
N LEU A 62 8.31 2.01 3.56
CA LEU A 62 9.38 2.98 3.72
C LEU A 62 10.69 2.30 3.35
N VAL A 63 11.48 2.91 2.47
CA VAL A 63 12.75 2.35 2.00
C VAL A 63 13.88 3.30 2.40
N ALA A 64 14.80 2.79 3.21
CA ALA A 64 16.00 3.51 3.63
C ALA A 64 17.24 2.82 3.08
N GLY A 65 18.25 3.62 2.73
CA GLY A 65 19.62 3.20 2.51
C GLY A 65 20.57 4.20 3.14
N ASP A 66 21.88 3.99 3.01
CA ASP A 66 22.89 4.78 3.71
C ASP A 66 22.82 6.29 3.42
N ASP A 67 22.44 6.66 2.19
CA ASP A 67 22.41 8.04 1.69
C ASP A 67 21.01 8.51 1.27
N PHE A 68 19.95 7.72 1.54
CA PHE A 68 18.60 8.11 1.14
C PHE A 68 17.50 7.49 2.01
N PHE A 69 16.37 8.18 2.02
CA PHE A 69 15.10 7.70 2.54
C PHE A 69 14.01 7.99 1.51
N ALA A 70 13.09 7.05 1.33
CA ALA A 70 12.00 7.16 0.37
C ALA A 70 10.69 6.63 0.98
N GLU A 71 9.67 7.48 1.04
CA GLU A 71 8.30 7.07 1.29
C GLU A 71 7.69 6.54 -0.02
N GLU A 72 7.13 5.32 -0.02
CA GLU A 72 6.53 4.73 -1.21
C GLU A 72 5.55 5.70 -1.88
N ARG A 73 4.61 6.26 -1.11
CA ARG A 73 3.56 7.18 -1.59
C ARG A 73 4.08 8.47 -2.24
N ARG A 74 5.24 8.97 -1.82
CA ARG A 74 5.71 10.32 -2.21
C ARG A 74 6.85 10.25 -3.22
N ASP A 75 7.79 9.36 -2.96
CA ASP A 75 9.08 9.31 -3.64
C ASP A 75 9.12 8.31 -4.78
N THR A 76 7.97 7.76 -5.17
CA THR A 76 7.84 6.86 -6.32
C THR A 76 6.89 7.43 -7.38
N ILE A 77 7.00 6.87 -8.58
CA ILE A 77 6.05 7.04 -9.68
C ILE A 77 5.20 5.77 -9.69
N HIS A 78 3.89 5.95 -9.54
CA HIS A 78 2.93 4.88 -9.35
C HIS A 78 2.20 4.53 -10.63
N ARG A 79 1.94 3.24 -10.83
CA ARG A 79 1.00 2.74 -11.83
C ARG A 79 0.12 1.69 -11.20
N ILE A 80 -1.20 1.92 -11.25
CA ILE A 80 -2.21 1.00 -10.75
C ILE A 80 -3.01 0.49 -11.95
N ARG A 81 -3.24 -0.81 -12.00
CA ARG A 81 -4.06 -1.45 -13.05
C ARG A 81 -4.80 -2.65 -12.50
N PRO A 82 -5.99 -2.99 -13.02
CA PRO A 82 -6.62 -4.27 -12.73
C PRO A 82 -5.68 -5.44 -13.07
N TYR A 83 -5.72 -6.50 -12.28
CA TYR A 83 -4.97 -7.72 -12.54
C TYR A 83 -5.41 -8.37 -13.86
N LYS A 84 -6.74 -8.50 -14.04
CA LYS A 84 -7.43 -8.91 -15.26
C LYS A 84 -8.80 -8.22 -15.31
N PRO A 85 -9.41 -8.06 -16.50
CA PRO A 85 -10.78 -7.55 -16.60
C PRO A 85 -11.75 -8.37 -15.73
N GLY A 86 -12.57 -7.68 -14.93
CA GLY A 86 -13.59 -8.31 -14.07
C GLY A 86 -13.07 -8.99 -12.80
N VAL A 87 -11.75 -9.04 -12.56
CA VAL A 87 -11.18 -9.59 -11.32
C VAL A 87 -10.98 -8.44 -10.33
N PRO A 88 -11.51 -8.50 -9.09
CA PRO A 88 -11.35 -7.46 -8.07
C PRO A 88 -9.97 -7.51 -7.40
N ALA A 89 -8.92 -7.60 -8.21
CA ALA A 89 -7.53 -7.62 -7.81
C ALA A 89 -6.76 -6.59 -8.64
N PHE A 90 -5.73 -5.98 -8.06
CA PHE A 90 -4.95 -4.92 -8.69
C PHE A 90 -3.47 -5.23 -8.69
N VAL A 91 -2.78 -4.83 -9.75
CA VAL A 91 -1.33 -4.76 -9.81
C VAL A 91 -0.93 -3.31 -9.60
N VAL A 92 -0.04 -3.09 -8.64
CA VAL A 92 0.53 -1.78 -8.30
C VAL A 92 2.02 -1.81 -8.54
N GLU A 93 2.54 -0.87 -9.33
CA GLU A 93 3.97 -0.72 -9.60
C GLU A 93 4.44 0.66 -9.15
N ASN A 94 5.38 0.69 -8.23
CA ASN A 94 5.95 1.90 -7.64
C ASN A 94 7.43 1.95 -7.97
N SER A 95 7.81 2.82 -8.90
CA SER A 95 9.22 3.00 -9.31
C SER A 95 9.80 4.22 -8.60
N ALA A 96 10.88 4.03 -7.85
CA ALA A 96 11.51 5.13 -7.12
C ALA A 96 11.96 6.25 -8.07
N ARG A 97 11.67 7.50 -7.72
CA ARG A 97 12.05 8.69 -8.51
C ARG A 97 13.57 8.82 -8.64
N ASN A 98 14.32 8.30 -7.67
CA ASN A 98 15.78 8.23 -7.70
C ASN A 98 16.32 7.06 -8.56
N GLY A 99 15.45 6.24 -9.16
CA GLY A 99 15.80 5.12 -10.02
C GLY A 99 16.41 3.91 -9.31
N ARG A 100 16.42 3.85 -7.97
CA ARG A 100 17.16 2.82 -7.20
C ARG A 100 16.38 1.54 -6.96
N PHE A 101 15.05 1.59 -6.97
CA PHE A 101 14.22 0.41 -6.71
C PHE A 101 12.86 0.47 -7.40
N ARG A 102 12.19 -0.67 -7.41
CA ARG A 102 10.78 -0.83 -7.74
C ARG A 102 10.11 -1.77 -6.74
N ILE A 103 8.93 -1.38 -6.27
CA ILE A 103 8.00 -2.24 -5.52
C ILE A 103 6.87 -2.62 -6.49
N THR A 104 6.61 -3.91 -6.65
CA THR A 104 5.45 -4.43 -7.39
C THR A 104 4.56 -5.19 -6.43
N LYS A 105 3.27 -4.89 -6.41
CA LYS A 105 2.28 -5.50 -5.52
C LYS A 105 1.14 -6.08 -6.33
N THR A 106 0.65 -7.24 -5.92
CA THR A 106 -0.70 -7.70 -6.30
C THR A 106 -1.57 -7.64 -5.05
N VAL A 107 -2.64 -6.85 -5.10
CA VAL A 107 -3.53 -6.57 -3.96
C VAL A 107 -4.91 -7.16 -4.24
N PHE A 108 -5.40 -8.00 -3.34
CA PHE A 108 -6.70 -8.66 -3.43
C PHE A 108 -7.15 -9.16 -2.05
N THR A 109 -8.42 -9.52 -1.89
CA THR A 109 -8.93 -10.16 -0.68
C THR A 109 -9.09 -11.67 -0.89
N ASP A 110 -8.86 -12.44 0.15
CA ASP A 110 -9.17 -13.87 0.17
C ASP A 110 -10.71 -14.04 0.12
N PRO A 111 -11.28 -14.81 -0.83
CA PRO A 111 -12.73 -15.01 -0.89
C PRO A 111 -13.30 -15.88 0.24
N ASP A 112 -12.47 -16.66 0.92
CA ASP A 112 -12.89 -17.65 1.92
C ASP A 112 -12.59 -17.21 3.35
N ALA A 113 -11.89 -16.08 3.53
CA ALA A 113 -11.54 -15.51 4.83
C ALA A 113 -11.52 -13.97 4.82
N ASP A 114 -11.66 -13.37 6.00
CA ASP A 114 -11.49 -11.93 6.20
C ASP A 114 -10.00 -11.56 6.17
N VAL A 115 -9.38 -11.62 4.98
CA VAL A 115 -7.95 -11.36 4.77
C VAL A 115 -7.74 -10.46 3.56
N LEU A 116 -6.99 -9.38 3.75
CA LEU A 116 -6.38 -8.61 2.66
C LEU A 116 -4.99 -9.17 2.38
N VAL A 117 -4.71 -9.50 1.12
CA VAL A 117 -3.42 -10.01 0.67
C VAL A 117 -2.71 -8.96 -0.18
N GLU A 118 -1.50 -8.61 0.22
CA GLU A 118 -0.54 -7.89 -0.61
C GLU A 118 0.63 -8.82 -0.95
N HIS A 119 0.66 -9.36 -2.16
CA HIS A 119 1.82 -10.11 -2.64
C HIS A 119 2.84 -9.14 -3.22
N VAL A 120 3.97 -8.97 -2.53
CA VAL A 120 4.96 -7.93 -2.80
C VAL A 120 6.26 -8.50 -3.37
N LYS A 121 6.77 -7.87 -4.43
CA LYS A 121 8.12 -8.06 -4.96
C LYS A 121 8.89 -6.75 -4.89
N PHE A 122 10.01 -6.76 -4.19
CA PHE A 122 10.97 -5.65 -4.15
C PHE A 122 12.14 -5.93 -5.09
N THR A 123 12.46 -5.00 -5.99
CA THR A 123 13.57 -5.12 -6.94
C THR A 123 14.47 -3.90 -6.82
N THR A 124 15.77 -4.12 -6.64
CA THR A 124 16.77 -3.05 -6.63
C THR A 124 17.46 -2.93 -7.98
N PHE A 125 17.93 -1.72 -8.29
CA PHE A 125 18.70 -1.43 -9.49
C PHE A 125 20.07 -0.89 -9.09
N ARG A 126 21.14 -1.39 -9.73
CA ARG A 126 22.45 -0.77 -9.62
C ARG A 126 22.43 0.55 -10.39
N LYS A 127 23.07 1.60 -9.85
CA LYS A 127 23.38 2.80 -10.65
C LYS A 127 24.13 2.34 -11.90
N ALA A 128 23.65 2.72 -13.09
CA ALA A 128 24.43 2.56 -14.31
C ALA A 128 25.72 3.38 -14.14
N VAL A 129 26.87 2.70 -14.13
CA VAL A 129 28.16 3.38 -14.26
C VAL A 129 28.19 3.94 -15.67
N ARG A 130 28.22 5.26 -15.82
CA ARG A 130 28.47 5.87 -17.13
C ARG A 130 29.88 5.44 -17.56
N ALA A 131 29.99 4.68 -18.64
CA ALA A 131 31.26 4.46 -19.31
C ALA A 131 31.76 5.82 -19.80
N GLY A 132 33.01 6.17 -19.45
CA GLY A 132 33.69 7.39 -19.87
C GLY A 132 34.12 7.34 -21.33
#